data_AF-A0A7S0H9N2-F1
#
_entry.id   AF-A0A7S0H9N2-F1
#
_cell.length_a   1.000
_cell.length_b   1.000
_cell.length_c   1.000
_cell.angle_alpha   90.00
_cell.angle_beta   90.00
_cell.angle_gamma   90.00
#
_symmetry.space_group_name_H-M   'P 1'
#
loop_
_entity.id
_entity.type
_entity.pdbx_description
1 polymer ?
#
loop_
_entity_poly.entity_id
_entity_poly.type
_entity_poly.pdbx_seq_one_letter_code
_entity_poly.pdbx_strand_id
1 'polypeptide(L)'
;VYGTLKKGVYPTPFQSFALAEGHPIRVREFIPGCCAYVCGYATSSMVLNPGRRRGWMKGRKCVWRMHGVWDITGGDIPVLKKPGYFNNGKDWSKAYFLPFAKKYSHMLHKINPQWHVYLELPPAGVAPEVKFPKLLKSYGIRNAVNATHWYDGFSLFSATPRIQFNIDVETKLPKFGAAAVQSMFNGQVESIKNEGLVHFEGGAPCVIG
;
A
#
# COMPACT_ATOMS: atom_id res chain seq x y z
N VAL A 1 8.68 -1.85 -3.53
CA VAL A 1 8.25 -1.02 -4.67
C VAL A 1 7.95 0.37 -4.12
N TYR A 2 8.63 1.40 -4.62
CA TYR A 2 8.32 2.79 -4.28
C TYR A 2 7.29 3.29 -5.29
N GLY A 3 6.25 3.99 -4.84
CA GLY A 3 5.31 4.62 -5.75
C GLY A 3 6.04 5.52 -6.75
N THR A 4 5.59 5.50 -8.01
CA THR A 4 6.18 6.28 -9.11
C THR A 4 6.07 7.79 -8.90
N LEU A 5 5.10 8.24 -8.10
CA LEU A 5 4.87 9.65 -7.76
C LEU A 5 5.20 9.89 -6.28
N LYS A 6 6.08 10.85 -6.00
CA LYS A 6 6.52 11.24 -4.64
C LYS A 6 6.19 12.70 -4.37
N LYS A 7 5.56 12.99 -3.24
CA LYS A 7 5.19 14.35 -2.83
C LYS A 7 5.32 14.49 -1.32
N GLY A 8 5.91 15.59 -0.87
CA GLY A 8 6.12 15.90 0.54
C GLY A 8 7.24 15.06 1.18
N VAL A 9 7.17 14.91 2.50
CA VAL A 9 8.14 14.13 3.28
C VAL A 9 7.99 12.64 3.00
N TYR A 10 9.12 11.97 2.78
CA TYR A 10 9.14 10.59 2.29
C TYR A 10 10.14 9.75 3.10
N PRO A 11 9.82 9.41 4.37
CA PRO A 11 10.67 8.54 5.18
C PRO A 11 10.76 7.14 4.57
N THR A 12 11.94 6.52 4.66
CA THR A 12 12.05 5.07 4.42
C THR A 12 11.32 4.29 5.52
N PRO A 13 10.95 3.01 5.30
CA PRO A 13 10.33 2.20 6.36
C PRO A 13 11.12 2.20 7.67
N PHE A 14 12.45 2.08 7.60
CA PHE A 14 13.32 2.14 8.77
C PHE A 14 13.26 3.51 9.48
N GLN A 15 13.30 4.61 8.72
CA GLN A 15 13.14 5.95 9.28
C GLN A 15 11.78 6.11 9.97
N SER A 16 10.71 5.57 9.39
CA SER A 16 9.37 5.57 10.00
C SER A 16 9.34 4.79 11.31
N PHE A 17 10.05 3.66 11.41
CA PHE A 17 10.14 2.90 12.66
C PHE A 17 10.84 3.68 13.77
N ALA A 18 11.96 4.32 13.44
CA ALA A 18 12.70 5.17 14.39
C ALA A 18 11.89 6.40 14.80
N LEU A 19 11.21 7.06 13.85
CA LEU A 19 10.31 8.19 14.12
C LEU A 19 9.19 7.80 15.11
N ALA A 20 8.56 6.64 14.91
CA ALA A 20 7.52 6.13 15.79
C ALA A 20 8.02 5.80 17.21
N GLU A 21 9.30 5.48 17.37
CA GLU A 21 9.94 5.29 18.69
C GLU A 21 10.44 6.60 19.32
N GLY A 22 10.19 7.75 18.69
CA GLY A 22 10.54 9.06 19.26
C GLY A 22 11.90 9.60 18.84
N HIS A 23 12.57 9.00 17.85
CA HIS A 23 13.83 9.55 17.36
C HIS A 23 13.58 10.67 16.35
N PRO A 24 14.30 11.79 16.45
CA PRO A 24 14.29 12.81 15.42
C PRO A 24 15.09 12.31 14.22
N ILE A 25 14.47 12.29 13.04
CA ILE A 25 15.10 11.72 11.83
C ILE A 25 15.05 12.75 10.70
N ARG A 26 16.20 12.93 10.03
CA ARG A 26 16.27 13.69 8.78
C ARG A 26 15.71 12.84 7.64
N VAL A 27 14.63 13.30 7.02
CA VAL A 27 13.96 12.63 5.91
C VAL A 27 14.08 13.46 4.64
N ARG A 28 13.97 12.78 3.50
CA ARG A 28 13.91 13.44 2.19
C ARG A 28 12.54 14.05 1.97
N GLU A 29 12.50 15.19 1.30
CA GLU A 29 11.28 15.85 0.89
C GLU A 29 11.29 16.02 -0.64
N PHE A 30 10.13 15.78 -1.24
CA PHE A 30 9.90 15.84 -2.68
C PHE A 30 8.87 16.92 -2.97
N ILE A 31 9.33 18.03 -3.52
CA ILE A 31 8.44 19.12 -3.96
C ILE A 31 8.05 18.84 -5.41
N PRO A 32 6.76 18.97 -5.78
CA PRO A 32 6.30 18.82 -7.15
C PRO A 32 7.13 19.59 -8.18
N GLY A 33 7.68 18.88 -9.18
CA GLY A 33 8.47 19.49 -10.25
C GLY A 33 9.41 18.52 -10.95
N CYS A 34 10.16 19.00 -11.94
CA CYS A 34 11.04 18.16 -12.77
C CYS A 34 12.04 17.34 -11.94
N CYS A 35 12.65 17.94 -10.91
CA CYS A 35 13.60 17.23 -10.04
C CYS A 35 12.98 15.99 -9.37
N ALA A 36 11.75 16.11 -8.85
CA ALA A 36 11.07 15.02 -8.16
C ALA A 36 10.43 14.00 -9.12
N TYR A 37 9.83 14.46 -10.21
CA TYR A 37 8.98 13.63 -11.08
C TYR A 37 9.72 13.04 -12.28
N VAL A 38 10.72 13.76 -12.80
CA VAL A 38 11.51 13.31 -13.95
C VAL A 38 12.81 12.69 -13.48
N CYS A 39 13.55 13.38 -12.60
CA CYS A 39 14.86 12.90 -12.14
C CYS A 39 14.77 11.98 -10.91
N GLY A 40 13.62 11.94 -10.22
CA GLY A 40 13.44 11.13 -9.01
C GLY A 40 14.26 11.59 -7.80
N TYR A 41 14.81 12.81 -7.85
CA TYR A 41 15.65 13.38 -6.80
C TYR A 41 14.82 14.07 -5.73
N ALA A 42 15.27 13.94 -4.48
CA ALA A 42 14.72 14.72 -3.38
C ALA A 42 15.06 16.19 -3.61
N THR A 43 14.08 17.07 -3.41
CA THR A 43 14.25 18.51 -3.57
C THR A 43 14.94 19.12 -2.34
N SER A 44 14.69 18.54 -1.18
CA SER A 44 15.16 19.04 0.12
C SER A 44 15.22 17.90 1.15
N SER A 45 15.63 18.24 2.37
CA SER A 45 15.50 17.35 3.54
C SER A 45 15.07 18.14 4.77
N MET A 46 14.33 17.50 5.67
CA MET A 46 13.91 18.11 6.93
C MET A 46 13.99 17.12 8.09
N VAL A 47 14.11 17.64 9.31
CA VAL A 47 14.07 16.81 10.53
C VAL A 47 12.62 16.65 10.97
N LEU A 48 12.15 15.41 11.02
CA LEU A 48 10.85 15.06 11.59
C LEU A 48 10.97 14.67 13.06
N ASN A 49 9.90 14.92 13.81
CA ASN A 49 9.76 14.62 15.24
C ASN A 49 10.85 15.24 16.15
N PRO A 50 11.15 16.56 16.05
CA PRO A 50 12.13 17.21 16.93
C PRO A 50 11.74 17.13 18.41
N GLY A 51 10.44 17.04 18.71
CA GLY A 51 9.91 16.90 20.07
C GLY A 51 9.99 15.48 20.65
N ARG A 52 10.63 14.53 19.95
CA ARG A 52 10.86 13.14 20.39
C ARG A 52 9.59 12.42 20.88
N ARG A 53 8.46 12.71 20.25
CA ARG A 53 7.16 12.13 20.62
C ARG A 53 7.09 10.69 20.13
N ARG A 54 6.72 9.77 21.01
CA ARG A 54 6.53 8.36 20.64
C ARG A 54 5.14 8.16 20.05
N GLY A 55 5.07 7.43 18.94
CA GLY A 55 3.82 6.92 18.38
C GLY A 55 3.33 5.65 19.09
N TRP A 56 4.20 4.97 19.83
CA TRP A 56 3.86 3.81 20.64
C TRP A 56 3.35 4.20 22.03
N MET A 57 2.35 3.47 22.51
CA MET A 57 1.87 3.58 23.89
C MET A 57 3.01 3.37 24.91
N LYS A 58 2.86 3.95 26.09
CA LYS A 58 3.81 3.76 27.21
C LYS A 58 4.00 2.27 27.49
N GLY A 59 5.25 1.84 27.63
CA GLY A 59 5.61 0.43 27.87
C GLY A 59 5.55 -0.49 26.64
N ARG A 60 5.06 -0.02 25.48
CA ARG A 60 5.07 -0.79 24.23
C ARG A 60 6.31 -0.44 23.41
N LYS A 61 6.83 -1.42 22.68
CA LYS A 61 7.97 -1.30 21.76
C LYS A 61 7.49 -1.48 20.32
N CYS A 62 8.25 -0.95 19.38
CA CYS A 62 8.07 -1.22 17.97
C CYS A 62 8.14 -2.72 17.70
N VAL A 63 7.10 -3.25 17.08
CA VAL A 63 7.02 -4.68 16.72
C VAL A 63 8.23 -5.11 15.89
N TRP A 64 8.69 -4.29 14.95
CA TRP A 64 9.85 -4.60 14.11
C TRP A 64 11.17 -4.60 14.88
N ARG A 65 11.27 -3.80 15.95
CA ARG A 65 12.39 -3.87 16.87
C ARG A 65 12.35 -5.16 17.69
N MET A 66 11.16 -5.59 18.15
CA MET A 66 10.99 -6.88 18.83
C MET A 66 11.38 -8.07 17.95
N HIS A 67 11.17 -7.99 16.63
CA HIS A 67 11.64 -8.99 15.66
C HIS A 67 13.13 -8.87 15.29
N GLY A 68 13.86 -7.91 15.88
CA GLY A 68 15.27 -7.64 15.61
C GLY A 68 15.54 -7.14 14.19
N VAL A 69 14.55 -6.53 13.53
CA VAL A 69 14.73 -5.91 12.20
C VAL A 69 15.68 -4.73 12.31
N TRP A 70 15.57 -3.99 13.39
CA TRP A 70 16.38 -2.84 13.74
C TRP A 70 16.49 -2.75 15.27
N ASP A 71 17.40 -1.93 15.78
CA ASP A 71 17.54 -1.66 17.20
C ASP A 71 18.11 -0.26 17.46
N ILE A 72 18.22 0.12 18.72
CA ILE A 72 18.88 1.34 19.19
C ILE A 72 20.18 0.91 19.87
N THR A 73 21.32 1.41 19.38
CA THR A 73 22.63 1.12 19.98
C THR A 73 22.97 2.12 21.10
N GLY A 74 24.14 1.95 21.73
CA GLY A 74 24.69 2.96 22.64
C GLY A 74 24.66 4.35 22.01
N GLY A 75 24.26 5.36 22.79
CA GLY A 75 24.11 6.73 22.34
C GLY A 75 22.75 7.09 21.71
N ASP A 76 21.72 6.24 21.88
CA ASP A 76 20.35 6.48 21.35
C ASP A 76 20.27 6.54 19.81
N ILE A 77 21.13 5.77 19.14
CA ILE A 77 21.26 5.77 17.67
C ILE A 77 20.46 4.61 17.07
N PRO A 78 19.45 4.85 16.22
CA PRO A 78 18.74 3.81 15.49
C PRO A 78 19.67 3.14 14.45
N VAL A 79 19.71 1.81 14.44
CA VAL A 79 20.50 1.01 13.50
C VAL A 79 19.63 -0.10 12.87
N LEU A 80 19.59 -0.14 11.54
CA LEU A 80 18.96 -1.21 10.79
C LEU A 80 19.84 -2.47 10.85
N LYS A 81 19.27 -3.60 11.30
CA LYS A 81 20.01 -4.86 11.49
C LYS A 81 19.74 -5.87 10.38
N LYS A 82 18.50 -5.91 9.86
CA LYS A 82 18.06 -6.88 8.84
C LYS A 82 17.43 -6.16 7.64
N PRO A 83 18.21 -5.56 6.73
CA PRO A 83 17.68 -4.82 5.58
C PRO A 83 16.84 -5.71 4.64
N GLY A 84 17.12 -7.01 4.57
CA GLY A 84 16.37 -7.98 3.75
C GLY A 84 15.16 -8.62 4.44
N TYR A 85 14.77 -8.20 5.65
CA TYR A 85 13.75 -8.89 6.44
C TYR A 85 12.42 -9.10 5.69
N PHE A 86 11.95 -8.07 4.98
CA PHE A 86 10.71 -8.12 4.19
C PHE A 86 10.92 -8.54 2.74
N ASN A 87 12.16 -8.57 2.25
CA ASN A 87 12.51 -9.00 0.90
C ASN A 87 13.36 -10.27 0.95
N ASN A 88 12.77 -11.35 1.46
CA ASN A 88 13.47 -12.61 1.72
C ASN A 88 13.35 -13.63 0.58
N GLY A 89 13.10 -13.15 -0.65
CA GLY A 89 12.99 -13.99 -1.86
C GLY A 89 11.69 -14.79 -1.97
N LYS A 90 10.77 -14.66 -1.00
CA LYS A 90 9.46 -15.32 -1.07
C LYS A 90 8.43 -14.44 -1.78
N ASP A 91 7.58 -15.07 -2.58
CA ASP A 91 6.35 -14.46 -3.08
C ASP A 91 5.45 -14.12 -1.88
N TRP A 92 5.32 -12.82 -1.57
CA TRP A 92 4.63 -12.36 -0.37
C TRP A 92 3.16 -12.80 -0.34
N SER A 93 2.50 -12.76 -1.50
CA SER A 93 1.10 -13.10 -1.63
C SER A 93 0.86 -14.58 -1.30
N LYS A 94 1.75 -15.47 -1.76
CA LYS A 94 1.67 -16.90 -1.46
C LYS A 94 2.15 -17.24 -0.05
N ALA A 95 3.24 -16.63 0.40
CA ALA A 95 3.91 -17.00 1.64
C ALA A 95 3.23 -16.42 2.89
N TYR A 96 2.56 -15.27 2.78
CA TYR A 96 2.01 -14.57 3.94
C TYR A 96 0.53 -14.20 3.78
N PHE A 97 0.14 -13.56 2.68
CA PHE A 97 -1.23 -13.07 2.51
C PHE A 97 -2.26 -14.19 2.47
N LEU A 98 -2.11 -15.16 1.57
CA LEU A 98 -3.07 -16.26 1.43
C LEU A 98 -3.21 -17.09 2.73
N PRO A 99 -2.12 -17.54 3.39
CA PRO A 99 -2.21 -18.22 4.68
C PRO A 99 -2.93 -17.39 5.75
N PHE A 100 -2.63 -16.09 5.83
CA PHE A 100 -3.28 -15.19 6.77
C PHE A 100 -4.78 -15.07 6.48
N ALA A 101 -5.15 -14.77 5.25
CA ALA A 101 -6.54 -14.57 4.83
C ALA A 101 -7.38 -15.84 5.09
N LYS A 102 -6.84 -17.02 4.79
CA LYS A 102 -7.50 -18.31 5.09
C LYS A 102 -7.68 -18.52 6.58
N LYS A 103 -6.62 -18.31 7.38
CA LYS A 103 -6.68 -18.47 8.84
C LYS A 103 -7.70 -17.51 9.46
N TYR A 104 -7.68 -16.25 9.03
CA TYR A 104 -8.58 -15.20 9.50
C TYR A 104 -10.04 -15.52 9.14
N SER A 105 -10.31 -15.89 7.88
CA SER A 105 -11.62 -16.34 7.42
C SER A 105 -12.14 -17.52 8.24
N HIS A 106 -11.32 -18.55 8.44
CA HIS A 106 -11.70 -19.71 9.24
C HIS A 106 -12.04 -19.35 10.68
N MET A 107 -11.30 -18.41 11.29
CA MET A 107 -11.62 -17.93 12.64
C MET A 107 -12.95 -17.18 12.70
N LEU A 108 -13.23 -16.30 11.73
CA LEU A 108 -14.52 -15.60 11.66
C LEU A 108 -15.68 -16.57 11.48
N HIS A 109 -15.53 -17.57 10.61
CA HIS A 109 -16.59 -18.54 10.32
C HIS A 109 -16.87 -19.53 11.45
N LYS A 110 -15.95 -19.69 12.42
CA LYS A 110 -16.25 -20.40 13.67
C LYS A 110 -17.28 -19.66 14.53
N ILE A 111 -17.35 -18.33 14.41
CA ILE A 111 -18.31 -17.49 15.12
C ILE A 111 -19.61 -17.42 14.34
N ASN A 112 -19.53 -17.10 13.04
CA ASN A 112 -20.68 -17.11 12.15
C ASN A 112 -20.27 -17.54 10.73
N PRO A 113 -20.73 -18.71 10.25
CA PRO A 113 -20.36 -19.23 8.93
C PRO A 113 -20.96 -18.43 7.76
N GLN A 114 -21.89 -17.50 8.00
CA GLN A 114 -22.53 -16.67 6.97
C GLN A 114 -21.81 -15.34 6.74
N TRP A 115 -20.83 -14.97 7.56
CA TRP A 115 -20.14 -13.69 7.39
C TRP A 115 -19.30 -13.65 6.12
N HIS A 116 -19.31 -12.48 5.49
CA HIS A 116 -18.47 -12.14 4.35
C HIS A 116 -17.07 -11.75 4.82
N VAL A 117 -16.06 -12.13 4.03
CA VAL A 117 -14.65 -11.77 4.29
C VAL A 117 -14.18 -10.85 3.18
N TYR A 118 -14.01 -9.57 3.53
CA TYR A 118 -13.56 -8.54 2.61
C TYR A 118 -12.04 -8.66 2.45
N LEU A 119 -11.61 -8.99 1.24
CA LEU A 119 -10.19 -9.08 0.91
C LEU A 119 -9.78 -7.82 0.16
N GLU A 120 -8.83 -7.10 0.72
CA GLU A 120 -8.31 -5.86 0.16
C GLU A 120 -6.93 -6.07 -0.45
N LEU A 121 -6.65 -5.29 -1.50
CA LEU A 121 -5.33 -5.03 -2.03
C LEU A 121 -5.01 -3.54 -1.90
N PRO A 122 -3.73 -3.15 -2.02
CA PRO A 122 -3.39 -1.75 -2.23
C PRO A 122 -4.25 -1.12 -3.33
N PRO A 123 -4.60 0.18 -3.24
CA PRO A 123 -5.49 0.81 -4.21
C PRO A 123 -5.00 0.63 -5.64
N ALA A 124 -5.88 0.17 -6.54
CA ALA A 124 -5.51 -0.17 -7.91
C ALA A 124 -4.96 1.04 -8.68
N GLY A 125 -5.45 2.25 -8.39
CA GLY A 125 -4.94 3.50 -8.97
C GLY A 125 -3.61 4.01 -8.38
N VAL A 126 -3.00 3.28 -7.43
CA VAL A 126 -1.72 3.63 -6.81
C VAL A 126 -0.68 2.52 -7.01
N ALA A 127 -1.11 1.26 -7.01
CA ALA A 127 -0.27 0.10 -7.24
C ALA A 127 -0.95 -0.88 -8.21
N PRO A 128 -1.15 -0.50 -9.49
CA PRO A 128 -1.90 -1.29 -10.47
C PRO A 128 -1.30 -2.66 -10.75
N GLU A 129 0.00 -2.84 -10.49
CA GLU A 129 0.73 -4.10 -10.63
C GLU A 129 0.38 -5.13 -9.55
N VAL A 130 -0.20 -4.71 -8.43
CA VAL A 130 -0.56 -5.60 -7.33
C VAL A 130 -1.94 -6.19 -7.62
N LYS A 131 -1.97 -7.45 -8.07
CA LYS A 131 -3.19 -8.21 -8.32
C LYS A 131 -3.37 -9.33 -7.30
N PHE A 132 -4.58 -9.89 -7.22
CA PHE A 132 -4.80 -11.04 -6.35
C PHE A 132 -3.98 -12.24 -6.86
N PRO A 133 -3.42 -13.07 -5.96
CA PRO A 133 -2.71 -14.26 -6.39
C PRO A 133 -3.68 -15.23 -7.07
N LYS A 134 -3.33 -15.76 -8.24
CA LYS A 134 -4.19 -16.69 -9.01
C LYS A 134 -4.67 -17.90 -8.19
N LEU A 135 -3.87 -18.34 -7.22
CA LEU A 135 -4.20 -19.44 -6.30
C LEU A 135 -5.36 -19.12 -5.35
N LEU A 136 -5.77 -17.85 -5.20
CA LEU A 136 -6.86 -17.43 -4.33
C LEU A 136 -8.13 -18.24 -4.57
N LYS A 137 -8.48 -18.46 -5.85
CA LYS A 137 -9.67 -19.20 -6.28
C LYS A 137 -9.77 -20.60 -5.70
N SER A 138 -8.63 -21.28 -5.54
CA SER A 138 -8.54 -22.65 -5.04
C SER A 138 -8.02 -22.73 -3.60
N TYR A 139 -7.78 -21.58 -2.95
CA TYR A 139 -7.19 -21.56 -1.61
C TYR A 139 -8.20 -21.90 -0.51
N GLY A 140 -9.49 -21.89 -0.82
CA GLY A 140 -10.60 -22.24 0.07
C GLY A 140 -10.94 -21.11 1.06
N ILE A 141 -11.01 -19.88 0.57
CA ILE A 141 -11.50 -18.73 1.35
C ILE A 141 -12.97 -18.52 0.99
N ARG A 142 -13.85 -18.98 1.88
CA ARG A 142 -15.30 -18.95 1.67
C ARG A 142 -15.86 -17.53 1.88
N ASN A 143 -17.00 -17.25 1.24
CA ASN A 143 -17.73 -15.97 1.35
C ASN A 143 -16.84 -14.73 1.14
N ALA A 144 -15.79 -14.87 0.33
CA ALA A 144 -14.86 -13.79 0.06
C ALA A 144 -15.52 -12.71 -0.80
N VAL A 145 -15.21 -11.45 -0.51
CA VAL A 145 -15.65 -10.26 -1.26
C VAL A 145 -14.40 -9.58 -1.78
N ASN A 146 -14.39 -9.22 -3.05
CA ASN A 146 -13.35 -8.33 -3.57
C ASN A 146 -13.60 -6.92 -3.04
N ALA A 147 -12.71 -6.44 -2.17
CA ALA A 147 -12.80 -5.14 -1.51
C ALA A 147 -11.67 -4.20 -1.97
N THR A 148 -11.20 -4.34 -3.21
CA THR A 148 -10.11 -3.50 -3.74
C THR A 148 -10.51 -2.03 -3.80
N HIS A 149 -9.68 -1.16 -3.21
CA HIS A 149 -9.86 0.28 -3.29
C HIS A 149 -9.58 0.83 -4.69
N TRP A 150 -10.29 1.90 -5.06
CA TRP A 150 -10.01 2.64 -6.28
C TRP A 150 -9.95 4.14 -6.00
N TYR A 151 -8.87 4.76 -6.48
CA TYR A 151 -8.72 6.20 -6.53
C TYR A 151 -8.19 6.57 -7.91
N ASP A 152 -8.60 7.72 -8.44
CA ASP A 152 -7.86 8.37 -9.52
C ASP A 152 -6.48 8.78 -8.98
N GLY A 153 -5.44 8.03 -9.34
CA GLY A 153 -4.08 8.24 -8.86
C GLY A 153 -3.54 9.63 -9.15
N PHE A 154 -3.86 10.23 -10.31
CA PHE A 154 -3.37 11.55 -10.68
C PHE A 154 -4.12 12.67 -9.93
N SER A 155 -5.43 12.53 -9.75
CA SER A 155 -6.20 13.46 -8.91
C SER A 155 -5.81 13.35 -7.43
N LEU A 156 -5.66 12.13 -6.90
CA LEU A 156 -5.22 11.89 -5.52
C LEU A 156 -3.85 12.52 -5.27
N PHE A 157 -2.92 12.30 -6.20
CA PHE A 157 -1.58 12.84 -6.10
C PHE A 157 -1.54 14.38 -6.18
N SER A 158 -2.28 14.97 -7.13
CA SER A 158 -2.34 16.42 -7.28
C SER A 158 -3.22 17.10 -6.24
N ALA A 159 -4.05 16.35 -5.51
CA ALA A 159 -5.10 16.86 -4.62
C ALA A 159 -6.05 17.83 -5.36
N THR A 160 -6.34 17.54 -6.63
CA THR A 160 -7.20 18.37 -7.49
C THR A 160 -7.92 17.46 -8.47
N PRO A 161 -9.24 17.60 -8.71
CA PRO A 161 -9.94 16.80 -9.72
C PRO A 161 -9.40 17.06 -11.12
N ARG A 162 -9.03 15.99 -11.83
CA ARG A 162 -8.41 16.02 -13.16
C ARG A 162 -9.34 15.45 -14.22
N ILE A 163 -10.44 16.15 -14.49
CA ILE A 163 -11.52 15.67 -15.36
C ILE A 163 -11.33 15.98 -16.85
N GLN A 164 -10.61 17.04 -17.21
CA GLN A 164 -10.35 17.39 -18.62
C GLN A 164 -9.00 16.86 -19.14
N PHE A 165 -8.09 16.51 -18.24
CA PHE A 165 -6.80 15.92 -18.57
C PHE A 165 -6.38 15.02 -17.42
N ASN A 166 -6.08 13.76 -17.72
CA ASN A 166 -5.65 12.77 -16.73
C ASN A 166 -4.52 11.88 -17.29
N ILE A 167 -3.85 11.13 -16.42
CA ILE A 167 -2.86 10.12 -16.79
C ILE A 167 -3.30 8.80 -16.18
N ASP A 168 -3.57 7.83 -17.04
CA ASP A 168 -3.86 6.48 -16.61
C ASP A 168 -2.62 5.88 -15.94
N VAL A 169 -2.67 5.61 -14.65
CA VAL A 169 -1.52 5.06 -13.91
C VAL A 169 -1.17 3.63 -14.31
N GLU A 170 -2.13 2.88 -14.86
CA GLU A 170 -1.93 1.49 -15.29
C GLU A 170 -1.26 1.46 -16.66
N THR A 171 -1.84 2.15 -17.66
CA THR A 171 -1.29 2.19 -19.03
C THR A 171 -0.21 3.25 -19.24
N LYS A 172 -0.07 4.21 -18.31
CA LYS A 172 0.83 5.38 -18.39
C LYS A 172 0.49 6.33 -19.54
N LEU A 173 -0.69 6.23 -20.12
CA LEU A 173 -1.12 7.05 -21.25
C LEU A 173 -1.93 8.27 -20.80
N PRO A 174 -1.71 9.45 -21.41
CA PRO A 174 -2.54 10.62 -21.14
C PRO A 174 -3.94 10.45 -21.76
N LYS A 175 -4.95 11.02 -21.09
CA LYS A 175 -6.33 11.11 -21.54
C LYS A 175 -6.74 12.58 -21.60
N PHE A 176 -7.37 12.97 -22.71
CA PHE A 176 -7.79 14.34 -22.98
C PHE A 176 -9.31 14.41 -23.16
N GLY A 177 -9.95 15.34 -22.45
CA GLY A 177 -11.40 15.54 -22.44
C GLY A 177 -12.13 14.64 -21.45
N ALA A 178 -13.23 15.16 -20.91
CA ALA A 178 -14.06 14.48 -19.91
C ALA A 178 -14.51 13.08 -20.32
N ALA A 179 -14.91 12.87 -21.58
CA ALA A 179 -15.35 11.57 -22.06
C ALA A 179 -14.23 10.51 -22.03
N ALA A 180 -13.00 10.89 -22.41
CA ALA A 180 -11.85 9.98 -22.40
C ALA A 180 -11.43 9.62 -20.96
N VAL A 181 -11.47 10.60 -20.05
CA VAL A 181 -11.19 10.38 -18.62
C VAL A 181 -12.26 9.49 -17.97
N GLN A 182 -13.54 9.71 -18.28
CA GLN A 182 -14.63 8.87 -17.78
C GLN A 182 -14.52 7.43 -18.31
N SER A 183 -14.23 7.24 -19.60
CA SER A 183 -14.02 5.92 -20.19
C SER A 183 -12.86 5.17 -19.52
N MET A 184 -11.77 5.88 -19.22
CA MET A 184 -10.64 5.34 -18.46
C MET A 184 -11.08 4.88 -17.05
N PHE A 185 -11.81 5.70 -16.30
CA PHE A 185 -12.30 5.32 -14.96
C PHE A 185 -13.22 4.10 -15.01
N ASN A 186 -14.12 4.04 -15.98
CA ASN A 186 -15.01 2.90 -16.18
C ASN A 186 -14.19 1.61 -16.42
N GLY A 187 -13.18 1.66 -17.30
CA GLY A 187 -12.32 0.50 -17.56
C GLY A 187 -11.53 0.03 -16.33
N GLN A 188 -11.05 0.97 -15.50
CA GLN A 188 -10.34 0.63 -14.25
C GLN A 188 -11.27 -0.05 -13.25
N VAL A 189 -12.49 0.48 -13.05
CA VAL A 189 -13.51 -0.12 -12.17
C VAL A 189 -13.97 -1.49 -12.68
N GLU A 190 -14.14 -1.62 -14.00
CA GLU A 190 -14.47 -2.90 -14.64
C GLU A 190 -13.36 -3.94 -14.43
N SER A 191 -12.09 -3.55 -14.58
CA SER A 191 -10.93 -4.40 -14.32
C SER A 191 -10.95 -4.95 -12.89
N ILE A 192 -11.22 -4.09 -11.90
CA ILE A 192 -11.39 -4.50 -10.49
C ILE A 192 -12.52 -5.52 -10.33
N LYS A 193 -13.69 -5.26 -10.92
CA LYS A 193 -14.82 -6.21 -10.88
C LYS A 193 -14.42 -7.56 -11.48
N ASN A 194 -13.73 -7.55 -12.62
CA ASN A 194 -13.32 -8.77 -13.33
C ASN A 194 -12.29 -9.60 -12.54
N GLU A 195 -11.37 -8.97 -11.81
CA GLU A 195 -10.46 -9.66 -10.89
C GLU A 195 -11.24 -10.51 -9.87
N GLY A 196 -12.33 -9.96 -9.32
CA GLY A 196 -13.24 -10.65 -8.40
C GLY A 196 -13.91 -11.87 -9.03
N LEU A 197 -14.38 -11.74 -10.27
CA LEU A 197 -15.04 -12.83 -11.00
C LEU A 197 -14.08 -13.96 -11.39
N VAL A 198 -12.84 -13.61 -11.77
CA VAL A 198 -11.86 -14.58 -12.29
C VAL A 198 -11.14 -15.30 -11.16
N HIS A 199 -10.67 -14.56 -10.14
CA HIS A 199 -9.70 -15.05 -9.16
C HIS A 199 -10.30 -15.48 -7.82
N PHE A 200 -11.59 -15.27 -7.59
CA PHE A 200 -12.25 -15.73 -6.37
C PHE A 200 -13.09 -16.98 -6.64
N GLU A 201 -13.21 -17.81 -5.60
CA GLU A 201 -14.03 -19.02 -5.65
C GLU A 201 -15.49 -18.66 -5.93
N GLY A 202 -16.09 -19.27 -6.97
CA GLY A 202 -17.48 -19.00 -7.36
C GLY A 202 -17.76 -17.64 -8.00
N GLY A 203 -16.76 -16.78 -8.14
CA GLY A 203 -16.92 -15.38 -8.55
C GLY A 203 -17.45 -14.53 -7.39
N ALA A 204 -16.58 -13.69 -6.83
CA ALA A 204 -16.94 -12.91 -5.64
C ALA A 204 -17.73 -11.64 -6.01
N PRO A 205 -18.67 -11.20 -5.16
CA PRO A 205 -19.17 -9.83 -5.23
C PRO A 205 -18.02 -8.84 -5.01
N CYS A 206 -18.21 -7.62 -5.53
CA CYS A 206 -17.22 -6.55 -5.47
C CYS A 206 -17.81 -5.34 -4.74
N VAL A 207 -17.04 -4.79 -3.79
CA VAL A 207 -17.30 -3.52 -3.14
C VAL A 207 -16.07 -2.64 -3.33
N ILE A 208 -16.27 -1.42 -3.81
CA ILE A 208 -15.20 -0.44 -4.04
C ILE A 208 -15.37 0.67 -3.01
N GLY A 209 -14.29 0.95 -2.28
CA GLY A 209 -14.17 2.06 -1.33
C GLY A 209 -13.11 3.07 -1.75
#